data_AF-A0A7G1NL87-F1
#
_entry.id   AF-A0A7G1NL87-F1
#
_cell.length_a   1.000
_cell.length_b   1.000
_cell.length_c   1.000
_cell.angle_alpha   90.00
_cell.angle_beta   90.00
_cell.angle_gamma   90.00
#
_symmetry.space_group_name_H-M   'P 1'
#
loop_
_entity.id
_entity.type
_entity.pdbx_description
1 polymer ?
#
loop_
_entity_poly.entity_id
_entity_poly.type
_entity_poly.pdbx_seq_one_letter_code
_entity_poly.pdbx_strand_id
1 'polypeptide(L)'
;MSATPDAGVPCRIVVCRDCCCGSPKVTGVDHAAQTERLREAAPVRVSACLDVCDQANVVVVQPSAAGRAAGGRPVWLGLVNDPAATEDVVSWVREGGPGVAPLPGILGLYVFTPLARRRSDGS
;
A
#
# COMPACT_ATOMS: atom_id res chain seq x y z
N MET A 1 -3.22 -21.18 -27.07
CA MET A 1 -2.88 -20.25 -25.98
C MET A 1 -3.58 -20.78 -24.74
N SER A 2 -2.90 -21.66 -24.02
CA SER A 2 -3.45 -22.31 -22.84
C SER A 2 -3.36 -21.34 -21.67
N ALA A 3 -4.49 -21.12 -20.99
CA ALA A 3 -4.55 -20.42 -19.72
C ALA A 3 -3.68 -21.17 -18.71
N THR A 4 -2.72 -20.47 -18.09
CA THR A 4 -1.91 -21.02 -17.01
C THR A 4 -2.78 -21.15 -15.76
N PRO A 5 -2.86 -22.33 -15.13
CA PRO A 5 -3.62 -22.50 -13.90
C PRO A 5 -2.84 -21.90 -12.70
N ASP A 6 -3.60 -21.23 -11.83
CA ASP A 6 -3.21 -20.67 -10.52
C ASP A 6 -2.11 -19.60 -10.52
N ALA A 7 -2.38 -18.45 -11.12
CA ALA A 7 -1.83 -17.21 -10.60
C ALA A 7 -2.45 -16.96 -9.22
N GLY A 8 -1.84 -17.52 -8.17
CA GLY A 8 -2.30 -17.36 -6.78
C GLY A 8 -2.56 -15.90 -6.41
N VAL A 9 -3.29 -15.66 -5.31
CA VAL A 9 -3.78 -14.33 -4.91
C VAL A 9 -2.74 -13.23 -5.15
N PRO A 10 -3.03 -12.19 -5.97
CA PRO A 10 -2.06 -11.14 -6.26
C PRO A 10 -1.80 -10.26 -5.03
N CYS A 11 -0.83 -9.35 -5.15
CA CYS A 11 -0.70 -8.26 -4.19
C CYS A 11 -2.02 -7.49 -4.07
N ARG A 12 -2.25 -6.89 -2.90
CA ARG A 12 -3.39 -5.98 -2.66
C ARG A 12 -2.88 -4.72 -2.01
N ILE A 13 -3.50 -3.59 -2.31
CA ILE A 13 -3.12 -2.30 -1.76
C ILE A 13 -4.25 -1.80 -0.87
N VAL A 14 -3.91 -1.28 0.31
CA VAL A 14 -4.85 -0.57 1.18
C VAL A 14 -4.41 0.89 1.28
N VAL A 15 -5.31 1.83 1.03
CA VAL A 15 -5.05 3.26 1.18
C VAL A 15 -5.91 3.85 2.29
N CYS A 16 -5.32 4.70 3.12
CA CYS A 16 -6.05 5.49 4.12
C CYS A 16 -6.57 6.77 3.47
N ARG A 17 -7.87 7.08 3.58
CA ARG A 17 -8.50 8.21 2.86
C ARG A 17 -9.49 9.07 3.67
N ASP A 18 -9.62 8.86 4.97
CA ASP A 18 -10.47 9.70 5.82
C ASP A 18 -9.64 10.79 6.56
N CYS A 19 -10.17 11.29 7.68
CA CYS A 19 -9.83 12.44 8.52
C CYS A 19 -8.42 13.06 8.47
N CYS A 20 -7.36 12.31 8.17
CA CYS A 20 -5.98 12.80 8.06
C CYS A 20 -5.28 12.53 6.72
N CYS A 21 -5.76 11.58 5.91
CA CYS A 21 -5.11 11.10 4.68
C CYS A 21 -5.96 11.36 3.41
N GLY A 22 -6.97 12.22 3.52
CA GLY A 22 -7.82 12.71 2.42
C GLY A 22 -8.42 14.09 2.71
N SER A 23 -7.79 14.86 3.61
CA SER A 23 -8.29 16.12 4.17
C SER A 23 -7.21 17.22 4.12
N PRO A 24 -7.50 18.48 4.54
CA PRO A 24 -6.58 19.62 4.43
C PRO A 24 -5.19 19.46 5.10
N LYS A 25 -4.95 18.41 5.90
CA LYS A 25 -3.64 18.13 6.51
C LYS A 25 -2.57 17.81 5.47
N VAL A 26 -2.95 17.22 4.33
CA VAL A 26 -2.04 16.86 3.24
C VAL A 26 -2.45 17.64 2.00
N THR A 27 -1.91 18.85 1.85
CA THR A 27 -2.16 19.71 0.69
C THR A 27 -1.25 19.37 -0.48
N GLY A 28 -1.71 19.62 -1.71
CA GLY A 28 -0.88 19.44 -2.92
C GLY A 28 -0.83 18.01 -3.46
N VAL A 29 -1.60 17.08 -2.86
CA VAL A 29 -1.70 15.68 -3.30
C VAL A 29 -3.09 15.42 -3.85
N ASP A 30 -3.16 14.97 -5.10
CA ASP A 30 -4.39 14.44 -5.69
C ASP A 30 -4.57 12.97 -5.26
N HIS A 31 -5.26 12.77 -4.14
CA HIS A 31 -5.51 11.45 -3.56
C HIS A 31 -6.41 10.58 -4.45
N ALA A 32 -7.27 11.18 -5.27
CA ALA A 32 -8.13 10.45 -6.19
C ALA A 32 -7.29 9.89 -7.35
N ALA A 33 -6.50 10.74 -8.00
CA ALA A 33 -5.58 10.33 -9.06
C ALA A 33 -4.57 9.28 -8.57
N GLN A 34 -4.00 9.46 -7.37
CA GLN A 34 -3.12 8.46 -6.76
C GLN A 34 -3.82 7.11 -6.59
N THR A 35 -5.07 7.11 -6.10
CA THR A 35 -5.81 5.88 -5.86
C THR A 35 -6.11 5.14 -7.17
N GLU A 36 -6.53 5.87 -8.20
CA GLU A 36 -6.77 5.28 -9.53
C GLU A 36 -5.47 4.75 -10.14
N ARG A 37 -4.37 5.48 -9.99
CA ARG A 37 -3.06 5.02 -10.47
C ARG A 37 -2.60 3.71 -9.81
N LEU A 38 -2.86 3.55 -8.50
CA LEU A 38 -2.57 2.32 -7.76
C LEU A 38 -3.48 1.16 -8.20
N ARG A 39 -4.75 1.43 -8.58
CA ARG A 39 -5.68 0.40 -9.08
C ARG A 39 -5.22 -0.24 -10.38
N GLU A 40 -4.46 0.48 -11.20
CA GLU A 40 -3.85 -0.07 -12.42
C GLU A 40 -2.77 -1.14 -12.14
N ALA A 41 -2.25 -1.21 -10.91
CA ALA A 41 -1.21 -2.17 -10.53
C ALA A 41 -1.76 -3.37 -9.76
N ALA A 42 -2.74 -3.15 -8.88
CA ALA A 42 -3.34 -4.20 -8.05
C ALA A 42 -4.71 -3.80 -7.49
N PRO A 43 -5.53 -4.75 -7.00
CA PRO A 43 -6.75 -4.43 -6.28
C PRO A 43 -6.50 -3.50 -5.08
N VAL A 44 -7.17 -2.34 -5.07
CA VAL A 44 -7.10 -1.34 -3.99
C VAL A 44 -8.36 -1.39 -3.12
N ARG A 45 -8.17 -1.49 -1.80
CA ARG A 45 -9.20 -1.22 -0.79
C ARG A 45 -8.95 0.15 -0.19
N VAL A 46 -9.98 0.99 -0.16
CA VAL A 46 -9.96 2.24 0.61
C VAL A 46 -10.37 1.93 2.05
N SER A 47 -9.53 2.32 3.00
CA SER A 47 -9.85 2.33 4.43
C SER A 47 -10.21 3.75 4.83
N ALA A 48 -11.20 3.90 5.72
CA ALA A 48 -11.47 5.18 6.34
C ALA A 48 -10.22 5.61 7.15
N CYS A 49 -9.92 4.91 8.24
CA CYS A 49 -8.72 5.15 9.04
C CYS A 49 -7.86 3.88 9.19
N LEU A 50 -6.54 4.06 9.36
CA LEU A 50 -5.59 3.01 9.73
C LEU A 50 -4.99 3.22 11.13
N ASP A 51 -5.47 4.22 11.88
CA ASP A 51 -5.05 4.60 13.24
C ASP A 51 -3.57 5.02 13.36
N VAL A 52 -3.01 5.54 12.27
CA VAL A 52 -1.61 5.98 12.14
C VAL A 52 -1.55 7.38 11.53
N CYS A 53 -2.40 8.28 12.03
CA CYS A 53 -2.64 9.61 11.45
C CYS A 53 -1.41 10.52 11.35
N ASP A 54 -0.37 10.27 12.15
CA ASP A 54 0.90 11.00 12.10
C ASP A 54 1.79 10.60 10.92
N GLN A 55 1.52 9.43 10.31
CA GLN A 55 2.26 8.97 9.15
C GLN A 55 1.79 9.62 7.86
N ALA A 56 0.55 10.14 7.81
CA ALA A 56 -0.11 10.77 6.65
C ALA A 56 -0.06 9.93 5.36
N ASN A 57 -1.03 10.15 4.46
CA ASN A 57 -1.19 9.43 3.18
C ASN A 57 -0.67 7.97 3.17
N VAL A 58 -1.24 7.13 4.05
CA VAL A 58 -0.70 5.77 4.27
C VAL A 58 -1.14 4.81 3.17
N VAL A 59 -0.17 4.09 2.61
CA VAL A 59 -0.34 3.00 1.64
C VAL A 59 0.21 1.71 2.25
N VAL A 60 -0.57 0.65 2.23
CA VAL A 60 -0.14 -0.68 2.70
C VAL A 60 -0.16 -1.66 1.54
N VAL A 61 0.99 -2.25 1.25
CA VAL A 61 1.11 -3.29 0.23
C VAL A 61 1.06 -4.66 0.92
N GLN A 62 -0.02 -5.40 0.69
CA GLN A 62 -0.13 -6.79 1.13
C GLN A 62 0.56 -7.72 0.12
N PRO A 63 1.33 -8.72 0.59
CA PRO A 63 2.00 -9.67 -0.28
C PRO A 63 1.00 -10.48 -1.12
N SER A 64 1.47 -10.99 -2.25
CA SER A 64 0.79 -12.04 -3.04
C SER A 64 0.84 -13.40 -2.32
N ALA A 65 0.22 -14.44 -2.88
CA ALA A 65 0.35 -15.81 -2.40
C ALA A 65 1.82 -16.27 -2.44
N ALA A 66 2.51 -16.03 -3.55
CA ALA A 66 3.94 -16.30 -3.70
C ALA A 66 4.79 -15.51 -2.68
N GLY A 67 4.49 -14.22 -2.50
CA GLY A 67 5.15 -13.38 -1.51
C GLY A 67 4.98 -13.91 -0.09
N ARG A 68 3.78 -14.35 0.30
CA ARG A 68 3.53 -14.98 1.60
C ARG A 68 4.29 -16.28 1.78
N ALA A 69 4.32 -17.13 0.75
CA ALA A 69 5.06 -18.40 0.78
C ALA A 69 6.58 -18.17 0.95
N ALA A 70 7.10 -17.07 0.40
CA ALA A 70 8.47 -16.62 0.59
C ALA A 70 8.72 -15.87 1.92
N GLY A 71 7.74 -15.82 2.84
CA GLY A 71 7.85 -15.15 4.14
C GLY A 71 7.56 -13.65 4.12
N GLY A 72 7.11 -13.10 2.99
CA GLY A 72 6.71 -11.71 2.83
C GLY A 72 5.61 -11.29 3.80
N ARG A 73 5.73 -10.08 4.33
CA ARG A 73 4.79 -9.46 5.27
C ARG A 73 4.23 -8.17 4.65
N PRO A 74 3.07 -7.66 5.11
CA PRO A 74 2.59 -6.36 4.67
C PRO A 74 3.63 -5.27 4.93
N VAL A 75 3.87 -4.43 3.94
CA VAL A 75 4.74 -3.25 4.06
C VAL A 75 3.88 -2.01 4.17
N TRP A 76 4.19 -1.20 5.18
CA TRP A 76 3.46 0.02 5.52
C TRP A 76 4.28 1.22 5.10
N LEU A 77 3.71 2.06 4.25
CA LEU A 77 4.35 3.24 3.68
C LEU A 77 3.57 4.47 4.14
N GLY A 78 4.23 5.37 4.85
CA GLY A 78 3.69 6.68 5.26
C GLY A 78 4.20 7.77 4.34
N LEU A 79 3.62 8.96 4.42
CA LEU A 79 4.10 10.17 3.72
C LEU A 79 4.24 10.00 2.20
N VAL A 80 3.42 9.16 1.56
CA VAL A 80 3.46 8.88 0.11
C VAL A 80 2.85 10.05 -0.68
N ASN A 81 3.31 11.26 -0.44
CA ASN A 81 2.74 12.50 -0.96
C ASN A 81 3.26 12.86 -2.36
N ASP A 82 4.41 12.29 -2.74
CA ASP A 82 5.03 12.52 -4.03
C ASP A 82 4.46 11.55 -5.11
N PRO A 83 4.06 12.03 -6.30
CA PRO A 83 3.69 11.16 -7.41
C PRO A 83 4.77 10.14 -7.77
N ALA A 84 6.06 10.47 -7.68
CA ALA A 84 7.15 9.53 -7.94
C ALA A 84 7.14 8.35 -6.98
N ALA A 85 6.88 8.60 -5.68
CA ALA A 85 6.73 7.52 -4.69
C ALA A 85 5.54 6.60 -5.02
N THR A 86 4.48 7.15 -5.62
CA THR A 86 3.34 6.34 -6.11
C THR A 86 3.77 5.43 -7.25
N GLU A 87 4.54 5.95 -8.20
CA GLU A 87 5.06 5.15 -9.32
C GLU A 87 6.03 4.07 -8.85
N ASP A 88 6.88 4.36 -7.86
CA ASP A 88 7.77 3.36 -7.25
C ASP A 88 6.97 2.22 -6.61
N VAL A 89 5.86 2.52 -5.91
CA VAL A 89 4.95 1.50 -5.38
C VAL A 89 4.33 0.68 -6.51
N VAL A 90 3.89 1.33 -7.59
CA VAL A 90 3.31 0.63 -8.76
C VAL A 90 4.33 -0.32 -9.40
N SER A 91 5.56 0.14 -9.66
CA SER A 91 6.61 -0.69 -10.26
C SER A 91 6.90 -1.89 -9.37
N TRP A 92 7.11 -1.65 -8.08
CA TRP A 92 7.42 -2.72 -7.13
C TRP A 92 6.31 -3.76 -7.01
N VAL A 93 5.04 -3.33 -7.01
CA VAL A 93 3.88 -4.23 -7.01
C VAL A 93 3.83 -5.07 -8.29
N ARG A 94 4.12 -4.48 -9.46
CA ARG A 94 4.19 -5.20 -10.74
C ARG A 94 5.33 -6.21 -10.80
N GLU A 95 6.44 -5.94 -10.13
CA GLU A 95 7.57 -6.86 -9.96
C GLU A 95 7.28 -8.01 -8.97
N GLY A 96 6.15 -7.96 -8.27
CA GLY A 96 5.66 -9.01 -7.37
C GLY A 96 5.54 -8.59 -5.91
N GLY A 97 6.04 -7.41 -5.55
CA GLY A 97 5.87 -6.80 -4.24
C GLY A 97 6.53 -7.56 -3.08
N PRO A 98 6.03 -7.41 -1.84
CA PRO A 98 6.69 -7.93 -0.65
C PRO A 98 6.94 -9.43 -0.69
N GLY A 99 8.19 -9.82 -0.44
CA GLY A 99 8.64 -11.23 -0.43
C GLY A 99 8.97 -11.81 -1.80
N VAL A 100 8.58 -11.15 -2.90
CA VAL A 100 8.93 -11.57 -4.27
C VAL A 100 9.98 -10.65 -4.88
N ALA A 101 9.72 -9.34 -4.86
CA ALA A 101 10.65 -8.31 -5.32
C ALA A 101 11.31 -7.61 -4.12
N PRO A 102 12.63 -7.33 -4.18
CA PRO A 102 13.28 -6.55 -3.14
C PRO A 102 12.62 -5.18 -3.02
N LEU A 103 12.50 -4.66 -1.80
CA LEU A 103 11.98 -3.32 -1.59
C LEU A 103 12.94 -2.29 -2.20
N PRO A 104 12.49 -1.42 -3.12
CA PRO A 104 13.31 -0.34 -3.65
C PRO A 104 13.85 0.55 -2.53
N GLY A 105 15.13 0.94 -2.61
CA GLY A 105 15.77 1.74 -1.56
C GLY A 105 15.03 3.05 -1.27
N ILE A 106 14.47 3.69 -2.30
CA ILE A 106 13.65 4.89 -2.16
C ILE A 106 12.38 4.64 -1.32
N LEU A 107 11.68 3.53 -1.54
CA LEU A 107 10.51 3.15 -0.74
C LEU A 107 10.87 2.87 0.72
N GLY A 108 12.12 2.45 0.98
CA GLY A 108 12.66 2.30 2.34
C GLY A 108 12.55 3.57 3.20
N LEU A 109 12.59 4.76 2.60
CA LEU A 109 12.42 6.04 3.30
C LEU A 109 10.99 6.26 3.81
N TYR A 110 10.02 5.58 3.21
CA TYR A 110 8.60 5.69 3.55
C TYR A 110 8.14 4.59 4.51
N VAL A 111 8.97 3.56 4.72
CA VAL A 111 8.61 2.41 5.56
C VAL A 111 8.52 2.82 7.02
N PHE A 112 7.41 2.46 7.66
CA PHE A 112 7.27 2.53 9.10
C PHE A 112 6.65 1.24 9.65
N THR A 113 6.79 1.02 10.96
CA THR A 113 6.09 -0.07 11.64
C THR A 113 4.95 0.52 12.46
N PRO A 114 3.68 0.18 12.16
CA PRO A 114 2.58 0.61 13.02
C PRO A 114 2.74 -0.03 14.39
N LEU A 115 2.61 0.77 15.46
CA LEU A 115 2.42 0.21 16.79
C LEU A 115 1.15 -0.65 16.77
N ALA A 116 1.23 -1.86 17.31
CA ALA A 116 0.15 -2.83 17.20
C ALA A 116 -1.20 -2.20 17.57
N ARG A 117 -2.17 -2.32 16.65
CA ARG A 117 -3.54 -1.83 16.85
C ARG A 117 -4.10 -2.48 18.12
N ARG A 118 -4.39 -1.67 19.15
CA ARG A 118 -5.36 -2.08 20.17
C ARG A 118 -6.67 -2.30 19.40
N ARG A 119 -7.26 -3.49 19.44
CA ARG A 119 -8.55 -3.72 18.80
C ARG A 119 -9.54 -2.71 19.39
N SER A 120 -9.96 -1.73 18.60
CA SER A 120 -11.13 -0.93 18.94
C SER A 120 -12.32 -1.86 18.76
N ASP A 121 -12.87 -2.39 19.85
CA ASP A 121 -14.21 -2.96 19.81
C ASP A 121 -15.15 -1.84 19.36
N GLY A 122 -15.82 -2.06 18.24
CA GLY A 122 -16.77 -1.10 17.68
C GLY A 122 -17.94 -0.90 18.64
N SER A 123 -18.29 0.37 18.87
CA SER A 123 -19.60 0.77 19.41
C SER A 123 -20.62 0.88 18.29
#